data_AF-A0A6P8VQW5-F1
#
_entry.id   AF-A0A6P8VQW5-F1
#
_cell.length_a   1.000
_cell.length_b   1.000
_cell.length_c   1.000
_cell.angle_alpha   90.00
_cell.angle_beta   90.00
_cell.angle_gamma   90.00
#
_symmetry.space_group_name_H-M   'P 1'
#
loop_
_entity.id
_entity.type
_entity.pdbx_description
1 polymer ?
#
loop_
_entity_poly.entity_id
_entity_poly.type
_entity_poly.pdbx_seq_one_letter_code
_entity_poly.pdbx_strand_id
1 'polypeptide(L)'
;MASRVEHPAAGYKKIFETVEELNEPIPAEIKGVIPSWLGGSLLRMGPGLFEVGDEPFHHLFDGQAMIHKFDLKDGQVTYYRKFIKTDAYVRAMTENRIVITEFGTAAYPDPCKNIFSRFFTYFRGIEVTDNCMVNIYPVGEDFYAVTETNFITKVDPDSLETLKRVDLCKYLSVNGLTAHPHIEADGTVYNIGNCFGKNLSLAYNIVKIPPAQKDGSDPLEKSQVVVQLPSSERLKPSYVHSFGMTDNHFVFVEQPVKINLLKFLSAWSVRGATYMDCFESNESMGTWFHLATKDPAEYLSSHKFRTSAFNIFHHINAYEDEGFIVVDLCTWKGHDFVYDYLYLANIKQEWEEVKKAAMRAPQPEVRRYVLPLDIHKEEQGKNLVSLPYTTATAVLNSDGTIWLEPEVLFSGPRQAFEFPQINYSLCSGKKYSFAYGLGLNHFIPDRIVKLNVQTKETLVWQEEDCYPSEPLFVPTPGATEEDDGVLLSIVVKPGAERPGFLLVLDAVKLTELARAEVNIIIPVTLHGLYKP
;
A
#
# COMPACT_ATOMS: atom_id res chain seq x y z
N MET A 1 -20.65 -12.10 -18.07
CA MET A 1 -19.90 -13.02 -17.20
C MET A 1 -18.54 -13.21 -17.83
N ALA A 2 -17.48 -12.60 -17.30
CA ALA A 2 -16.13 -12.91 -17.74
C ALA A 2 -15.84 -14.38 -17.41
N SER A 3 -15.32 -15.14 -18.36
CA SER A 3 -14.81 -16.50 -18.11
C SER A 3 -13.81 -16.43 -16.96
N ARG A 4 -13.91 -17.33 -15.98
CA ARG A 4 -12.91 -17.42 -14.91
C ARG A 4 -11.59 -17.82 -15.56
N VAL A 5 -10.62 -16.92 -15.52
CA VAL A 5 -9.26 -17.20 -15.99
C VAL A 5 -8.61 -18.14 -14.99
N GLU A 6 -8.00 -19.19 -15.52
CA GLU A 6 -7.34 -20.25 -14.76
C GLU A 6 -5.83 -20.15 -15.01
N HIS A 7 -5.02 -20.54 -14.03
CA HIS A 7 -3.55 -20.50 -14.11
C HIS A 7 -2.94 -21.88 -13.86
N PRO A 8 -3.33 -22.94 -14.60
CA PRO A 8 -2.94 -24.31 -14.30
C PRO A 8 -1.43 -24.57 -14.39
N ALA A 9 -0.70 -23.75 -15.17
CA ALA A 9 0.76 -23.81 -15.26
C ALA A 9 1.47 -23.25 -14.01
N ALA A 10 0.73 -22.56 -13.13
CA ALA A 10 1.22 -21.92 -11.93
C ALA A 10 2.47 -21.03 -12.14
N GLY A 11 2.52 -20.31 -13.28
CA GLY A 11 3.62 -19.41 -13.62
C GLY A 11 3.86 -18.32 -12.57
N TYR A 12 2.80 -17.90 -11.86
CA TYR A 12 2.86 -16.90 -10.78
C TYR A 12 3.86 -17.25 -9.68
N LYS A 13 4.27 -18.52 -9.53
CA LYS A 13 5.32 -18.87 -8.55
C LYS A 13 6.62 -18.11 -8.81
N LYS A 14 6.91 -17.77 -10.09
CA LYS A 14 8.13 -17.07 -10.51
C LYS A 14 8.25 -15.65 -9.98
N ILE A 15 7.14 -14.97 -9.70
CA ILE A 15 7.20 -13.62 -9.09
C ILE A 15 7.50 -13.68 -7.57
N PHE A 16 7.58 -14.88 -6.99
CA PHE A 16 7.93 -15.10 -5.58
C PHE A 16 9.24 -15.91 -5.43
N GLU A 17 10.15 -15.78 -6.41
CA GLU A 17 11.48 -16.40 -6.41
C GLU A 17 12.58 -15.35 -6.22
N THR A 18 13.63 -15.74 -5.50
CA THR A 18 14.81 -14.89 -5.27
C THR A 18 15.48 -14.56 -6.59
N VAL A 19 15.96 -13.32 -6.69
CA VAL A 19 16.72 -12.84 -7.84
C VAL A 19 17.97 -12.07 -7.39
N GLU A 20 18.96 -12.01 -8.26
CA GLU A 20 20.21 -11.26 -8.01
C GLU A 20 20.09 -9.79 -8.43
N GLU A 21 20.87 -8.90 -7.80
CA GLU A 21 21.05 -7.53 -8.26
C GLU A 21 21.68 -7.47 -9.66
N LEU A 22 21.56 -6.33 -10.32
CA LEU A 22 22.32 -6.05 -11.53
C LEU A 22 23.52 -5.18 -11.18
N ASN A 23 24.66 -5.42 -11.84
CA ASN A 23 25.85 -4.57 -11.71
C ASN A 23 25.73 -3.28 -12.54
N GLU A 24 25.00 -3.33 -13.64
CA GLU A 24 24.74 -2.21 -14.54
C GLU A 24 23.33 -2.31 -15.13
N PRO A 25 22.72 -1.19 -15.58
CA PRO A 25 21.44 -1.22 -16.28
C PRO A 25 21.54 -2.06 -17.56
N ILE A 26 20.54 -2.91 -17.81
CA ILE A 26 20.45 -3.72 -19.02
C ILE A 26 19.50 -3.06 -20.03
N PRO A 27 19.77 -3.16 -21.34
CA PRO A 27 18.86 -2.64 -22.35
C PRO A 27 17.60 -3.52 -22.46
N ALA A 28 16.45 -2.88 -22.64
CA ALA A 28 15.19 -3.55 -22.93
C ALA A 28 14.87 -3.51 -24.43
N GLU A 29 14.35 -4.61 -24.98
CA GLU A 29 13.89 -4.67 -26.36
C GLU A 29 12.48 -4.08 -26.47
N ILE A 30 12.33 -3.02 -27.26
CA ILE A 30 11.04 -2.32 -27.39
C ILE A 30 10.23 -2.94 -28.53
N LYS A 31 8.98 -3.28 -28.24
CA LYS A 31 7.94 -3.62 -29.22
C LYS A 31 6.82 -2.58 -29.14
N GLY A 32 6.24 -2.22 -30.27
CA GLY A 32 5.26 -1.12 -30.35
C GLY A 32 5.92 0.25 -30.40
N VAL A 33 5.19 1.29 -29.99
CA VAL A 33 5.66 2.68 -30.04
C VAL A 33 5.44 3.35 -28.68
N ILE A 34 6.54 3.64 -27.99
CA ILE A 34 6.50 4.46 -26.77
C ILE A 34 6.16 5.90 -27.17
N PRO A 35 5.18 6.56 -26.52
CA PRO A 35 4.86 7.95 -26.79
C PRO A 35 6.10 8.84 -26.65
N SER A 36 6.34 9.73 -27.62
CA SER A 36 7.57 10.55 -27.66
C SER A 36 7.72 11.52 -26.50
N TRP A 37 6.63 11.84 -25.81
CA TRP A 37 6.63 12.68 -24.62
C TRP A 37 6.96 11.91 -23.34
N LEU A 38 6.88 10.58 -23.36
CA LEU A 38 7.11 9.74 -22.19
C LEU A 38 8.62 9.51 -22.03
N GLY A 39 9.23 10.35 -21.18
CA GLY A 39 10.61 10.21 -20.72
C GLY A 39 10.68 10.43 -19.21
N GLY A 40 11.54 9.67 -18.53
CA GLY A 40 11.62 9.62 -17.07
C GLY A 40 11.93 8.20 -16.56
N SER A 41 11.84 8.00 -15.25
CA SER A 41 12.10 6.73 -14.60
C SER A 41 10.86 6.21 -13.84
N LEU A 42 10.47 4.96 -14.12
CA LEU A 42 9.57 4.21 -13.26
C LEU A 42 10.38 3.53 -12.15
N LEU A 43 10.15 3.91 -10.89
CA LEU A 43 10.75 3.30 -9.70
C LEU A 43 9.70 2.44 -8.98
N ARG A 44 10.01 1.19 -8.65
CA ARG A 44 9.11 0.30 -7.89
C ARG A 44 9.86 -0.46 -6.79
N MET A 45 9.15 -0.74 -5.70
CA MET A 45 9.65 -1.50 -4.56
C MET A 45 8.99 -2.87 -4.47
N GLY A 46 9.71 -3.87 -3.98
CA GLY A 46 9.17 -5.20 -3.69
C GLY A 46 10.20 -6.11 -3.01
N PRO A 47 9.80 -7.33 -2.61
CA PRO A 47 10.73 -8.35 -2.12
C PRO A 47 11.55 -8.94 -3.28
N GLY A 48 12.87 -9.03 -3.12
CA GLY A 48 13.78 -9.65 -4.10
C GLY A 48 14.53 -10.89 -3.61
N LEU A 49 14.52 -11.14 -2.30
CA LEU A 49 15.21 -12.26 -1.65
C LEU A 49 14.26 -12.91 -0.64
N PHE A 50 13.91 -14.18 -0.87
CA PHE A 50 12.89 -14.90 -0.11
C PHE A 50 13.48 -15.95 0.86
N GLU A 51 14.81 -16.05 0.93
CA GLU A 51 15.53 -16.92 1.85
C GLU A 51 16.94 -16.39 2.11
N VAL A 52 17.51 -16.74 3.27
CA VAL A 52 18.91 -16.43 3.63
C VAL A 52 19.59 -17.72 4.04
N GLY A 53 20.46 -18.26 3.18
CA GLY A 53 21.00 -19.61 3.36
C GLY A 53 19.86 -20.64 3.31
N ASP A 54 19.72 -21.43 4.38
CA ASP A 54 18.65 -22.44 4.51
C ASP A 54 17.40 -21.90 5.23
N GLU A 55 17.39 -20.63 5.65
CA GLU A 55 16.28 -20.01 6.39
C GLU A 55 15.32 -19.29 5.42
N PRO A 56 14.10 -19.80 5.19
CA PRO A 56 13.13 -19.13 4.33
C PRO A 56 12.40 -18.01 5.05
N PHE A 57 12.04 -16.97 4.31
CA PHE A 57 10.98 -16.06 4.70
C PHE A 57 9.61 -16.71 4.46
N HIS A 58 8.63 -16.41 5.31
CA HIS A 58 7.35 -17.10 5.32
C HIS A 58 6.20 -16.28 4.73
N HIS A 59 6.22 -14.96 4.89
CA HIS A 59 5.16 -14.06 4.43
C HIS A 59 5.57 -13.25 3.20
N LEU A 60 4.60 -12.81 2.39
CA LEU A 60 4.83 -11.94 1.23
C LEU A 60 5.59 -10.65 1.59
N PHE A 61 5.45 -10.18 2.83
CA PHE A 61 6.03 -8.93 3.34
C PHE A 61 7.31 -9.13 4.15
N ASP A 62 7.99 -10.26 3.97
CA ASP A 62 9.22 -10.58 4.69
C ASP A 62 10.48 -10.54 3.80
N GLY A 63 10.33 -10.74 2.49
CA GLY A 63 11.46 -10.78 1.57
C GLY A 63 12.22 -9.45 1.54
N GLN A 64 13.54 -9.50 1.37
CA GLN A 64 14.37 -8.30 1.51
C GLN A 64 14.12 -7.31 0.37
N ALA A 65 14.04 -6.02 0.73
CA ALA A 65 13.67 -4.91 -0.13
C ALA A 65 14.59 -4.78 -1.35
N MET A 66 13.97 -4.74 -2.53
CA MET A 66 14.60 -4.48 -3.80
C MET A 66 13.91 -3.29 -4.47
N ILE A 67 14.71 -2.37 -5.00
CA ILE A 67 14.26 -1.28 -5.85
C ILE A 67 14.50 -1.66 -7.31
N HIS A 68 13.50 -1.38 -8.14
CA HIS A 68 13.47 -1.64 -9.57
C HIS A 68 13.34 -0.31 -10.31
N LYS A 69 14.09 -0.14 -11.41
CA LYS A 69 14.02 1.03 -12.27
C LYS A 69 13.86 0.61 -13.72
N PHE A 70 12.81 1.09 -14.38
CA PHE A 70 12.79 1.23 -15.83
C PHE A 70 13.05 2.69 -16.18
N ASP A 71 14.12 2.96 -16.92
CA ASP A 71 14.49 4.32 -17.32
C ASP A 71 14.22 4.51 -18.81
N LEU A 72 13.39 5.50 -19.15
CA LEU A 72 12.93 5.80 -20.50
C LEU A 72 13.57 7.11 -20.95
N LYS A 73 14.51 7.03 -21.89
CA LYS A 73 15.28 8.18 -22.34
C LYS A 73 15.65 8.07 -23.81
N ASP A 74 15.42 9.14 -24.57
CA ASP A 74 15.81 9.25 -25.98
C ASP A 74 15.35 8.06 -26.85
N GLY A 75 14.12 7.57 -26.60
CA GLY A 75 13.54 6.43 -27.31
C GLY A 75 14.12 5.06 -26.93
N GLN A 76 14.97 5.00 -25.91
CA GLN A 76 15.53 3.77 -25.35
C GLN A 76 14.94 3.50 -23.97
N VAL A 77 14.91 2.23 -23.58
CA VAL A 77 14.52 1.80 -22.24
C VAL A 77 15.60 0.91 -21.66
N THR A 78 15.99 1.19 -20.42
CA THR A 78 16.86 0.31 -19.63
C THR A 78 16.15 -0.18 -18.39
N TYR A 79 16.57 -1.34 -17.88
CA TYR A 79 16.11 -1.88 -16.62
C TYR A 79 17.27 -2.06 -15.65
N TYR A 80 17.06 -1.71 -14.39
CA TYR A 80 18.06 -1.84 -13.33
C TYR A 80 17.40 -2.22 -12.01
N ARG A 81 18.11 -2.96 -11.15
CA ARG A 81 17.62 -3.32 -9.81
C ARG A 81 18.75 -3.49 -8.81
N LYS A 82 18.51 -3.06 -7.57
CA LYS A 82 19.41 -3.25 -6.42
C LYS A 82 18.58 -3.57 -5.17
N PHE A 83 19.13 -4.37 -4.27
CA PHE A 83 18.67 -4.47 -2.90
C PHE A 83 18.97 -3.17 -2.15
N ILE A 84 18.02 -2.76 -1.31
CA ILE A 84 18.24 -1.68 -0.36
C ILE A 84 19.14 -2.23 0.76
N LYS A 85 20.26 -1.57 1.02
CA LYS A 85 21.25 -1.98 2.04
C LYS A 85 20.80 -1.55 3.43
N THR A 86 19.65 -2.06 3.85
CA THR A 86 19.06 -1.89 5.20
C THR A 86 19.86 -2.66 6.25
N ASP A 87 19.64 -2.39 7.54
CA ASP A 87 20.23 -3.19 8.61
C ASP A 87 19.75 -4.65 8.51
N ALA A 88 18.46 -4.88 8.19
CA ALA A 88 17.92 -6.22 7.96
C ALA A 88 18.71 -6.98 6.89
N TYR A 89 18.92 -6.36 5.72
CA TYR A 89 19.62 -6.98 4.60
C TYR A 89 21.12 -7.16 4.89
N VAL A 90 21.80 -6.10 5.33
CA VAL A 90 23.26 -6.12 5.57
C VAL A 90 23.61 -7.15 6.63
N ARG A 91 22.85 -7.22 7.72
CA ARG A 91 23.10 -8.21 8.79
C ARG A 91 22.75 -9.62 8.33
N ALA A 92 21.66 -9.79 7.59
CA ALA A 92 21.31 -11.09 7.04
C ALA A 92 22.41 -11.65 6.12
N MET A 93 22.93 -10.82 5.22
CA MET A 93 24.03 -11.21 4.31
C MET A 93 25.35 -11.43 5.05
N THR A 94 25.63 -10.65 6.09
CA THR A 94 26.86 -10.78 6.90
C THR A 94 26.86 -12.04 7.75
N GLU A 95 25.73 -12.37 8.36
CA GLU A 95 25.59 -13.50 9.27
C GLU A 95 25.07 -14.79 8.60
N ASN A 96 24.71 -14.72 7.31
CA ASN A 96 24.13 -15.80 6.51
C ASN A 96 22.94 -16.49 7.20
N ARG A 97 22.05 -15.68 7.79
CA ARG A 97 20.83 -16.09 8.51
C ARG A 97 19.88 -14.91 8.67
N ILE A 98 18.63 -15.13 9.04
CA ILE A 98 17.68 -14.07 9.36
C ILE A 98 18.04 -13.49 10.74
N VAL A 99 18.40 -12.20 10.78
CA VAL A 99 18.88 -11.54 12.01
C VAL A 99 17.83 -10.62 12.63
N ILE A 100 16.98 -10.00 11.81
CA ILE A 100 15.90 -9.12 12.25
C ILE A 100 14.57 -9.81 11.97
N THR A 101 13.66 -9.79 12.95
CA THR A 101 12.30 -10.31 12.78
C THR A 101 11.56 -9.46 11.77
N GLU A 102 11.02 -10.11 10.74
CA GLU A 102 10.16 -9.50 9.72
C GLU A 102 8.68 -9.70 10.07
N PHE A 103 7.77 -9.27 9.18
CA PHE A 103 6.33 -9.25 9.42
C PHE A 103 5.76 -10.59 9.90
N GLY A 104 6.05 -11.68 9.18
CA GLY A 104 5.59 -13.05 9.47
C GLY A 104 6.72 -14.06 9.67
N THR A 105 7.98 -13.62 9.81
CA THR A 105 9.14 -14.49 10.04
C THR A 105 9.96 -14.02 11.23
N ALA A 106 10.08 -14.87 12.25
CA ALA A 106 10.83 -14.56 13.46
C ALA A 106 12.33 -14.81 13.24
N ALA A 107 13.17 -13.84 13.65
CA ALA A 107 14.59 -14.08 13.79
C ALA A 107 14.88 -14.81 15.10
N TYR A 108 15.77 -15.81 15.07
CA TYR A 108 16.21 -16.52 16.27
C TYR A 108 17.63 -16.10 16.67
N PRO A 109 17.94 -16.07 17.99
CA PRO A 109 19.31 -15.84 18.44
C PRO A 109 20.23 -16.93 17.91
N ASP A 110 21.42 -16.53 17.47
CA ASP A 110 22.47 -17.41 16.93
C ASP A 110 22.66 -18.68 17.83
N PRO A 111 22.44 -19.89 17.28
CA PRO A 111 22.55 -21.14 18.03
C PRO A 111 24.00 -21.45 18.45
N CYS A 112 25.00 -20.86 17.78
CA CYS A 112 26.42 -21.04 18.08
C CYS A 112 26.92 -20.14 19.21
N LYS A 113 26.11 -19.17 19.68
CA LYS A 113 26.45 -18.33 20.84
C LYS A 113 26.23 -19.07 22.15
N ASN A 114 27.26 -19.08 23.02
CA ASN A 114 27.19 -19.61 24.38
C ASN A 114 26.02 -18.99 25.17
N ILE A 115 25.45 -19.73 26.14
CA ILE A 115 24.30 -19.32 26.98
C ILE A 115 24.47 -17.90 27.56
N PHE A 116 25.68 -17.52 27.98
CA PHE A 116 25.97 -16.19 28.50
C PHE A 116 25.86 -15.08 27.44
N SER A 117 26.30 -15.32 26.20
CA SER A 117 26.13 -14.37 25.09
C SER A 117 24.68 -14.28 24.59
N ARG A 118 23.90 -15.37 24.71
CA ARG A 118 22.45 -15.34 24.44
C ARG A 118 21.71 -14.48 25.46
N PHE A 119 22.13 -14.52 26.73
CA PHE A 119 21.58 -13.66 27.78
C PHE A 119 21.86 -12.17 27.52
N PHE A 120 23.09 -11.79 27.12
CA PHE A 120 23.42 -10.39 26.80
C PHE A 120 22.73 -9.85 25.53
N THR A 121 22.43 -10.71 24.55
CA THR A 121 21.68 -10.31 23.34
C THR A 121 20.24 -9.92 23.70
N TYR A 122 19.67 -10.55 24.73
CA TYR A 122 18.35 -10.26 25.28
C TYR A 122 18.21 -8.86 25.92
N PHE A 123 19.33 -8.19 26.26
CA PHE A 123 19.34 -6.85 26.89
C PHE A 123 19.58 -5.70 25.90
N ARG A 124 19.79 -5.97 24.61
CA ARG A 124 19.71 -4.93 23.57
C ARG A 124 18.22 -4.74 23.24
N GLY A 125 17.76 -3.49 23.18
CA GLY A 125 16.35 -3.15 22.97
C GLY A 125 15.74 -3.80 21.72
N ILE A 126 14.41 -3.73 21.62
CA ILE A 126 13.62 -4.28 20.51
C ILE A 126 14.17 -3.76 19.17
N GLU A 127 14.65 -4.67 18.32
CA GLU A 127 15.13 -4.36 16.97
C GLU A 127 13.95 -4.40 15.99
N VAL A 128 13.37 -3.23 15.70
CA VAL A 128 12.28 -3.06 14.71
C VAL A 128 12.87 -3.15 13.29
N THR A 129 12.13 -3.78 12.37
CA THR A 129 12.59 -3.93 10.98
C THR A 129 12.69 -2.60 10.24
N ASP A 130 13.75 -2.46 9.45
CA ASP A 130 13.95 -1.40 8.48
C ASP A 130 13.89 -1.91 7.03
N ASN A 131 13.33 -3.11 6.81
CA ASN A 131 13.12 -3.71 5.49
C ASN A 131 12.10 -2.91 4.66
N CYS A 132 12.57 -1.84 4.01
CA CYS A 132 11.79 -0.84 3.29
C CYS A 132 11.31 -1.32 1.90
N MET A 133 10.51 -2.38 1.86
CA MET A 133 10.12 -3.08 0.62
C MET A 133 8.79 -2.62 -0.01
N VAL A 134 8.04 -1.72 0.64
CA VAL A 134 6.63 -1.48 0.31
C VAL A 134 6.48 -0.39 -0.76
N ASN A 135 7.07 0.78 -0.55
CA ASN A 135 6.91 1.93 -1.44
C ASN A 135 8.16 2.82 -1.45
N ILE A 136 8.21 3.76 -2.40
CA ILE A 136 9.17 4.86 -2.47
C ILE A 136 8.42 6.16 -2.73
N TYR A 137 8.76 7.25 -2.04
CA TYR A 137 8.15 8.55 -2.27
C TYR A 137 9.12 9.72 -2.02
N PRO A 138 8.88 10.90 -2.63
CA PRO A 138 9.71 12.07 -2.44
C PRO A 138 9.38 12.83 -1.15
N VAL A 139 10.42 13.38 -0.52
CA VAL A 139 10.32 14.40 0.55
C VAL A 139 11.31 15.51 0.22
N GLY A 140 10.80 16.67 -0.19
CA GLY A 140 11.64 17.71 -0.77
C GLY A 140 12.32 17.23 -2.06
N GLU A 141 13.64 17.28 -2.11
CA GLU A 141 14.45 16.81 -3.25
C GLU A 141 14.90 15.34 -3.11
N ASP A 142 14.64 14.72 -1.95
CA ASP A 142 15.13 13.40 -1.60
C ASP A 142 14.06 12.32 -1.81
N PHE A 143 14.49 11.07 -2.00
CA PHE A 143 13.61 9.91 -2.17
C PHE A 143 13.82 8.90 -1.05
N TYR A 144 12.73 8.38 -0.51
CA TYR A 144 12.75 7.46 0.62
C TYR A 144 11.99 6.17 0.29
N ALA A 145 12.70 5.04 0.33
CA ALA A 145 12.10 3.72 0.39
C ALA A 145 11.52 3.51 1.79
N VAL A 146 10.34 2.89 1.87
CA VAL A 146 9.59 2.75 3.12
C VAL A 146 8.97 1.37 3.31
N THR A 147 8.74 1.04 4.58
CA THR A 147 7.79 0.03 5.07
C THR A 147 6.82 0.74 6.02
N GLU A 148 6.16 0.02 6.92
CA GLU A 148 5.17 0.58 7.86
C GLU A 148 5.69 0.76 9.29
N THR A 149 7.01 0.83 9.45
CA THR A 149 7.68 1.07 10.74
C THR A 149 8.12 2.54 10.88
N ASN A 150 8.87 2.87 11.92
CA ASN A 150 9.49 4.18 12.09
C ASN A 150 10.76 4.37 11.24
N PHE A 151 11.28 3.31 10.62
CA PHE A 151 12.49 3.40 9.80
C PHE A 151 12.12 3.58 8.32
N ILE A 152 12.72 4.62 7.72
CA ILE A 152 12.69 4.86 6.28
C ILE A 152 14.12 4.95 5.76
N THR A 153 14.34 4.63 4.50
CA THR A 153 15.68 4.57 3.91
C THR A 153 15.79 5.52 2.73
N LYS A 154 16.62 6.56 2.88
CA LYS A 154 16.96 7.48 1.79
C LYS A 154 17.73 6.72 0.71
N VAL A 155 17.30 6.88 -0.54
CA VAL A 155 17.89 6.24 -1.72
C VAL A 155 18.15 7.27 -2.80
N ASP A 156 19.17 7.02 -3.62
CA ASP A 156 19.40 7.77 -4.85
C ASP A 156 18.50 7.19 -5.96
N PRO A 157 17.56 7.97 -6.54
CA PRO A 157 16.64 7.46 -7.56
C PRO A 157 17.31 7.14 -8.90
N ASP A 158 18.49 7.69 -9.17
CA ASP A 158 19.19 7.53 -10.43
C ASP A 158 20.16 6.34 -10.36
N SER A 159 20.94 6.21 -9.29
CA SER A 159 21.92 5.11 -9.10
C SER A 159 21.36 3.90 -8.33
N LEU A 160 20.20 4.04 -7.70
CA LEU A 160 19.58 3.06 -6.79
C LEU A 160 20.42 2.77 -5.54
N GLU A 161 21.38 3.62 -5.21
CA GLU A 161 22.22 3.45 -4.03
C GLU A 161 21.48 3.78 -2.74
N THR A 162 21.75 2.99 -1.71
CA THR A 162 21.25 3.24 -0.36
C THR A 162 22.11 4.30 0.29
N LEU A 163 21.50 5.42 0.71
CA LEU A 163 22.23 6.56 1.22
C LEU A 163 22.21 6.62 2.75
N LYS A 164 21.02 6.58 3.36
CA LYS A 164 20.88 6.84 4.80
C LYS A 164 19.62 6.21 5.39
N ARG A 165 19.76 5.49 6.50
CA ARG A 165 18.63 5.11 7.37
C ARG A 165 18.18 6.30 8.21
N VAL A 166 16.88 6.54 8.26
CA VAL A 166 16.25 7.60 9.04
C VAL A 166 15.26 6.98 10.02
N ASP A 167 15.29 7.50 11.25
CA ASP A 167 14.38 7.12 12.33
C ASP A 167 13.38 8.25 12.57
N LEU A 168 12.13 8.05 12.15
CA LEU A 168 11.06 9.04 12.24
C LEU A 168 10.73 9.42 13.68
N CYS A 169 10.98 8.55 14.66
CA CYS A 169 10.74 8.83 16.08
C CYS A 169 11.61 9.98 16.62
N LYS A 170 12.68 10.35 15.90
CA LYS A 170 13.53 11.51 16.25
C LYS A 170 12.88 12.85 15.90
N TYR A 171 11.90 12.85 15.00
CA TYR A 171 11.24 14.03 14.46
C TYR A 171 9.77 14.12 14.88
N LEU A 172 9.11 12.97 15.00
CA LEU A 172 7.66 12.87 15.20
C LEU A 172 7.33 11.92 16.36
N SER A 173 6.25 12.22 17.09
CA SER A 173 5.72 11.33 18.12
C SER A 173 4.80 10.28 17.49
N VAL A 174 5.41 9.28 16.86
CA VAL A 174 4.75 8.14 16.21
C VAL A 174 5.52 6.85 16.47
N ASN A 175 4.85 5.71 16.37
CA ASN A 175 5.48 4.38 16.44
C ASN A 175 5.90 3.86 15.06
N GLY A 176 5.25 4.35 14.00
CA GLY A 176 5.48 4.05 12.59
C GLY A 176 4.53 4.90 11.76
N LEU A 177 4.81 5.05 10.46
CA LEU A 177 3.93 5.72 9.51
C LEU A 177 3.55 4.73 8.39
N THR A 178 2.44 4.99 7.71
CA THR A 178 2.07 4.15 6.56
C THR A 178 3.05 4.32 5.39
N ALA A 179 3.06 3.34 4.48
CA ALA A 179 3.76 3.45 3.21
C ALA A 179 2.99 4.30 2.16
N HIS A 180 1.85 4.90 2.53
CA HIS A 180 0.94 5.61 1.65
C HIS A 180 0.69 7.05 2.10
N PRO A 181 1.71 7.92 2.07
CA PRO A 181 1.48 9.34 2.32
C PRO A 181 0.66 9.97 1.19
N HIS A 182 -0.07 11.03 1.52
CA HIS A 182 -0.57 11.97 0.54
C HIS A 182 0.47 13.07 0.28
N ILE A 183 0.71 13.40 -0.98
CA ILE A 183 1.67 14.44 -1.38
C ILE A 183 0.94 15.52 -2.17
N GLU A 184 0.96 16.73 -1.67
CA GLU A 184 0.37 17.88 -2.35
C GLU A 184 1.25 18.38 -3.50
N ALA A 185 0.66 19.18 -4.40
CA ALA A 185 1.37 19.72 -5.56
C ALA A 185 2.60 20.58 -5.21
N ASP A 186 2.63 21.19 -4.02
CA ASP A 186 3.77 21.98 -3.54
C ASP A 186 4.89 21.10 -2.95
N GLY A 187 4.67 19.80 -2.78
CA GLY A 187 5.58 18.85 -2.14
C GLY A 187 5.34 18.62 -0.65
N THR A 188 4.28 19.20 -0.07
CA THR A 188 3.87 18.89 1.31
C THR A 188 3.46 17.43 1.42
N VAL A 189 3.97 16.71 2.42
CA VAL A 189 3.65 15.31 2.67
C VAL A 189 2.79 15.19 3.92
N TYR A 190 1.64 14.53 3.81
CA TYR A 190 0.80 14.13 4.92
C TYR A 190 0.83 12.61 5.09
N ASN A 191 0.92 12.12 6.32
CA ASN A 191 0.87 10.69 6.62
C ASN A 191 0.15 10.44 7.95
N ILE A 192 -0.21 9.19 8.23
CA ILE A 192 -0.84 8.74 9.46
C ILE A 192 0.00 7.66 10.12
N GLY A 193 -0.02 7.61 11.46
CA GLY A 193 0.70 6.59 12.21
C GLY A 193 0.15 6.38 13.61
N ASN A 194 0.38 5.19 14.16
CA ASN A 194 0.07 4.87 15.56
C ASN A 194 0.93 5.73 16.50
N CYS A 195 0.37 6.14 17.63
CA CYS A 195 1.09 6.86 18.67
C CYS A 195 0.53 6.58 20.07
N PHE A 196 1.28 6.97 21.10
CA PHE A 196 0.74 7.07 22.46
C PHE A 196 -0.10 8.35 22.59
N GLY A 197 -1.39 8.17 22.90
CA GLY A 197 -2.32 9.24 23.22
C GLY A 197 -2.26 9.67 24.69
N LYS A 198 -3.14 10.61 25.06
CA LYS A 198 -3.29 11.09 26.45
C LYS A 198 -3.80 9.96 27.36
N ASN A 199 -3.52 10.03 28.66
CA ASN A 199 -4.03 9.11 29.69
C ASN A 199 -3.72 7.62 29.45
N LEU A 200 -2.54 7.31 28.91
CA LEU A 200 -2.13 5.93 28.60
C LEU A 200 -3.12 5.23 27.66
N SER A 201 -3.60 5.94 26.65
CA SER A 201 -4.33 5.36 25.52
C SER A 201 -3.44 5.31 24.28
N LEU A 202 -3.84 4.52 23.30
CA LEU A 202 -3.30 4.58 21.95
C LEU A 202 -4.19 5.49 21.09
N ALA A 203 -3.58 6.07 20.07
CA ALA A 203 -4.19 7.02 19.18
C ALA A 203 -3.48 6.97 17.81
N TYR A 204 -3.95 7.78 16.87
CA TYR A 204 -3.32 7.93 15.57
C TYR A 204 -2.99 9.41 15.35
N ASN A 205 -1.77 9.72 14.95
CA ASN A 205 -1.37 11.07 14.60
C ASN A 205 -1.35 11.22 13.08
N ILE A 206 -2.06 12.23 12.57
CA ILE A 206 -1.79 12.78 11.24
C ILE A 206 -0.57 13.69 11.37
N VAL A 207 0.43 13.46 10.53
CA VAL A 207 1.67 14.22 10.50
C VAL A 207 1.78 15.00 9.19
N LYS A 208 2.52 16.10 9.23
CA LYS A 208 2.87 16.93 8.08
C LYS A 208 4.37 17.11 8.01
N ILE A 209 4.94 16.86 6.84
CA ILE A 209 6.30 17.21 6.47
C ILE A 209 6.20 18.32 5.42
N PRO A 210 6.76 19.51 5.65
CA PRO A 210 6.67 20.60 4.70
C PRO A 210 7.44 20.29 3.40
N PRO A 211 7.25 21.07 2.33
CA PRO A 211 7.97 20.87 1.07
C PRO A 211 9.46 21.22 1.19
N ALA A 212 10.21 21.14 0.09
CA ALA A 212 11.61 21.59 0.06
C ALA A 212 11.75 23.03 0.59
N GLN A 213 12.73 23.24 1.48
CA GLN A 213 12.89 24.50 2.19
C GLN A 213 13.83 25.44 1.44
N LYS A 214 13.49 26.73 1.36
CA LYS A 214 14.31 27.74 0.66
C LYS A 214 15.69 27.95 1.28
N ASP A 215 15.84 27.64 2.56
CA ASP A 215 17.10 27.71 3.30
C ASP A 215 17.95 26.43 3.16
N GLY A 216 17.46 25.42 2.41
CA GLY A 216 18.13 24.14 2.21
C GLY A 216 18.08 23.20 3.41
N SER A 217 17.34 23.52 4.48
CA SER A 217 17.20 22.62 5.63
C SER A 217 16.42 21.37 5.25
N ASP A 218 16.77 20.22 5.84
CA ASP A 218 16.04 18.96 5.67
C ASP A 218 14.56 19.14 6.10
N PRO A 219 13.57 18.93 5.21
CA PRO A 219 12.16 19.08 5.55
C PRO A 219 11.72 18.20 6.73
N LEU A 220 12.39 17.06 6.96
CA LEU A 220 12.09 16.18 8.09
C LEU A 220 12.30 16.87 9.45
N GLU A 221 13.25 17.79 9.56
CA GLU A 221 13.51 18.57 10.79
C GLU A 221 12.35 19.50 11.15
N LYS A 222 11.49 19.83 10.18
CA LYS A 222 10.31 20.68 10.33
C LYS A 222 9.01 19.87 10.32
N SER A 223 9.09 18.55 10.51
CA SER A 223 7.91 17.67 10.64
C SER A 223 7.10 18.02 11.89
N GLN A 224 5.78 17.92 11.79
CA GLN A 224 4.89 18.18 12.92
C GLN A 224 3.68 17.24 12.95
N VAL A 225 3.16 16.99 14.15
CA VAL A 225 1.84 16.37 14.34
C VAL A 225 0.77 17.44 14.13
N VAL A 226 -0.17 17.17 13.23
CA VAL A 226 -1.23 18.09 12.79
C VAL A 226 -2.48 17.91 13.66
N VAL A 227 -2.95 16.67 13.76
CA VAL A 227 -4.14 16.31 14.55
C VAL A 227 -4.00 14.88 15.06
N GLN A 228 -4.56 14.61 16.24
CA GLN A 228 -4.61 13.28 16.84
C GLN A 228 -6.04 12.73 16.80
N LEU A 229 -6.19 11.53 16.29
CA LEU A 229 -7.43 10.77 16.18
C LEU A 229 -7.50 9.71 17.29
N PRO A 230 -8.68 9.47 17.90
CA PRO A 230 -8.82 8.47 18.95
C PRO A 230 -8.75 7.05 18.40
N SER A 231 -8.30 6.10 19.23
CA SER A 231 -8.54 4.67 19.02
C SER A 231 -9.84 4.25 19.69
N SER A 232 -10.63 3.41 19.01
CA SER A 232 -11.83 2.77 19.59
C SER A 232 -11.50 1.86 20.78
N GLU A 233 -10.30 1.28 20.81
CA GLU A 233 -9.81 0.48 21.93
C GLU A 233 -8.57 1.09 22.56
N ARG A 234 -8.59 1.23 23.89
CA ARG A 234 -7.56 1.97 24.64
C ARG A 234 -6.13 1.44 24.43
N LEU A 235 -5.95 0.13 24.33
CA LEU A 235 -4.64 -0.54 24.28
C LEU A 235 -4.43 -1.38 23.02
N LYS A 236 -5.33 -1.25 22.04
CA LYS A 236 -5.29 -2.00 20.78
C LYS A 236 -5.62 -1.06 19.62
N PRO A 237 -4.63 -0.43 18.99
CA PRO A 237 -4.90 0.36 17.81
C PRO A 237 -5.26 -0.61 16.67
N SER A 238 -6.03 -0.14 15.70
CA SER A 238 -6.24 -0.84 14.45
C SER A 238 -4.99 -0.79 13.58
N TYR A 239 -4.88 -1.77 12.71
CA TYR A 239 -4.00 -1.69 11.57
C TYR A 239 -4.40 -0.53 10.66
N VAL A 240 -3.44 0.28 10.23
CA VAL A 240 -3.64 1.38 9.29
C VAL A 240 -2.62 1.28 8.17
N HIS A 241 -3.12 1.15 6.94
CA HIS A 241 -2.32 0.99 5.73
C HIS A 241 -2.37 2.25 4.86
N SER A 242 -3.49 2.97 4.86
CA SER A 242 -3.65 4.26 4.18
C SER A 242 -4.77 5.08 4.84
N PHE A 243 -4.92 6.33 4.42
CA PHE A 243 -6.00 7.24 4.83
C PHE A 243 -6.49 8.03 3.62
N GLY A 244 -7.64 8.70 3.73
CA GLY A 244 -8.16 9.61 2.71
C GLY A 244 -7.86 11.06 3.06
N MET A 245 -7.71 11.89 2.04
CA MET A 245 -7.50 13.34 2.18
C MET A 245 -8.28 14.08 1.09
N THR A 246 -9.00 15.12 1.49
CA THR A 246 -9.66 16.10 0.61
C THR A 246 -8.93 17.44 0.70
N ASP A 247 -9.44 18.46 0.01
CA ASP A 247 -8.93 19.82 0.15
C ASP A 247 -9.00 20.32 1.61
N ASN A 248 -10.05 19.97 2.38
CA ASN A 248 -10.29 20.49 3.73
C ASN A 248 -10.31 19.45 4.85
N HIS A 249 -10.29 18.15 4.56
CA HIS A 249 -10.48 17.09 5.56
C HIS A 249 -9.50 15.92 5.42
N PHE A 250 -9.22 15.29 6.55
CA PHE A 250 -8.63 13.95 6.65
C PHE A 250 -9.73 12.95 6.99
N VAL A 251 -9.67 11.78 6.34
CA VAL A 251 -10.58 10.65 6.56
C VAL A 251 -9.76 9.45 6.99
N PHE A 252 -9.99 8.94 8.19
CA PHE A 252 -9.37 7.72 8.69
C PHE A 252 -10.42 6.63 8.91
N VAL A 253 -10.19 5.46 8.32
CA VAL A 253 -11.06 4.29 8.44
C VAL A 253 -10.46 3.31 9.46
N GLU A 254 -11.03 3.25 10.66
CA GLU A 254 -10.58 2.36 11.72
C GLU A 254 -11.25 0.98 11.59
N GLN A 255 -10.52 0.04 10.98
CA GLN A 255 -10.95 -1.34 10.70
C GLN A 255 -10.86 -2.27 11.94
N PRO A 256 -11.55 -3.42 11.98
CA PRO A 256 -11.59 -4.31 13.15
C PRO A 256 -10.32 -5.13 13.37
N VAL A 257 -9.34 -5.07 12.46
CA VAL A 257 -8.03 -5.70 12.63
C VAL A 257 -7.20 -4.88 13.61
N LYS A 258 -6.95 -5.42 14.79
CA LYS A 258 -6.32 -4.77 15.95
C LYS A 258 -4.91 -5.30 16.20
N ILE A 259 -4.02 -4.43 16.67
CA ILE A 259 -2.66 -4.78 17.12
C ILE A 259 -2.68 -4.91 18.64
N ASN A 260 -2.44 -6.11 19.15
CA ASN A 260 -2.37 -6.38 20.58
C ASN A 260 -0.97 -6.05 21.12
N LEU A 261 -0.79 -4.81 21.63
CA LEU A 261 0.49 -4.37 22.16
C LEU A 261 1.00 -5.19 23.35
N LEU A 262 0.10 -5.79 24.14
CA LEU A 262 0.53 -6.64 25.25
C LEU A 262 1.18 -7.93 24.73
N LYS A 263 0.65 -8.52 23.64
CA LYS A 263 1.32 -9.61 22.93
C LYS A 263 2.65 -9.14 22.35
N PHE A 264 2.67 -7.98 21.69
CA PHE A 264 3.91 -7.42 21.12
C PHE A 264 5.03 -7.29 22.16
N LEU A 265 4.74 -6.70 23.33
CA LEU A 265 5.74 -6.49 24.39
C LEU A 265 6.12 -7.78 25.14
N SER A 266 5.14 -8.67 25.40
CA SER A 266 5.39 -9.91 26.16
C SER A 266 6.00 -11.03 25.32
N ALA A 267 5.68 -11.10 24.04
CA ALA A 267 6.22 -12.10 23.15
C ALA A 267 7.72 -11.85 22.93
N TRP A 268 8.13 -10.60 22.72
CA TRP A 268 9.55 -10.23 22.54
C TRP A 268 10.45 -10.65 23.72
N SER A 269 9.89 -10.78 24.93
CA SER A 269 10.64 -11.09 26.14
C SER A 269 10.71 -12.58 26.49
N VAL A 270 9.97 -13.47 25.80
CA VAL A 270 9.91 -14.91 26.15
C VAL A 270 9.77 -15.85 24.93
N ARG A 271 9.34 -15.38 23.75
CA ARG A 271 9.02 -16.22 22.57
C ARG A 271 9.49 -15.57 21.25
N GLY A 272 9.91 -16.39 20.29
CA GLY A 272 10.20 -15.92 18.92
C GLY A 272 8.90 -15.65 18.14
N ALA A 273 8.22 -14.56 18.47
CA ALA A 273 7.01 -14.11 17.78
C ALA A 273 7.32 -13.08 16.69
N THR A 274 6.33 -12.87 15.83
CA THR A 274 6.35 -11.98 14.67
C THR A 274 5.34 -10.84 14.84
N TYR A 275 5.32 -9.88 13.91
CA TYR A 275 4.28 -8.85 13.91
C TYR A 275 2.90 -9.48 13.66
N MET A 276 2.82 -10.49 12.79
CA MET A 276 1.58 -11.21 12.47
C MET A 276 0.90 -11.80 13.72
N ASP A 277 1.69 -12.38 14.64
CA ASP A 277 1.19 -12.95 15.91
C ASP A 277 0.52 -11.92 16.85
N CYS A 278 0.77 -10.64 16.60
CA CYS A 278 0.22 -9.54 17.40
C CYS A 278 -1.12 -9.04 16.88
N PHE A 279 -1.54 -9.44 15.67
CA PHE A 279 -2.84 -9.07 15.15
C PHE A 279 -3.97 -9.94 15.73
N GLU A 280 -5.14 -9.33 15.90
CA GLU A 280 -6.38 -10.00 16.27
C GLU A 280 -7.58 -9.24 15.70
N SER A 281 -8.72 -9.91 15.56
CA SER A 281 -9.93 -9.31 15.00
C SER A 281 -10.92 -8.96 16.11
N ASN A 282 -11.46 -7.75 16.11
CA ASN A 282 -12.60 -7.39 16.96
C ASN A 282 -13.92 -7.64 16.20
N GLU A 283 -14.55 -8.78 16.48
CA GLU A 283 -15.76 -9.25 15.79
C GLU A 283 -16.98 -8.32 15.97
N SER A 284 -17.01 -7.51 17.03
CA SER A 284 -18.18 -6.67 17.40
C SER A 284 -18.05 -5.20 17.02
N MET A 285 -16.84 -4.75 16.65
CA MET A 285 -16.56 -3.33 16.40
C MET A 285 -17.14 -2.84 15.08
N GLY A 286 -17.31 -3.70 14.08
CA GLY A 286 -17.54 -3.23 12.72
C GLY A 286 -16.36 -2.35 12.26
N THR A 287 -16.67 -1.25 11.58
CA THR A 287 -15.67 -0.28 11.12
C THR A 287 -16.12 1.15 11.51
N TRP A 288 -15.18 1.98 11.95
CA TRP A 288 -15.42 3.41 12.22
C TRP A 288 -14.82 4.29 11.13
N PHE A 289 -15.46 5.41 10.83
CA PHE A 289 -14.86 6.49 10.03
C PHE A 289 -14.66 7.71 10.93
N HIS A 290 -13.42 8.19 10.97
CA HIS A 290 -13.02 9.38 11.71
C HIS A 290 -12.73 10.51 10.73
N LEU A 291 -13.22 11.71 11.06
CA LEU A 291 -12.95 12.92 10.30
C LEU A 291 -12.15 13.92 11.13
N ALA A 292 -11.24 14.62 10.47
CA ALA A 292 -10.63 15.83 11.00
C ALA A 292 -10.57 16.89 9.91
N THR A 293 -10.73 18.17 10.27
CA THR A 293 -10.44 19.28 9.38
C THR A 293 -8.93 19.45 9.22
N LYS A 294 -8.52 20.04 8.10
CA LYS A 294 -7.11 20.30 7.79
C LYS A 294 -6.65 21.68 8.26
N ASP A 295 -7.52 22.69 8.19
CA ASP A 295 -7.24 24.05 8.67
C ASP A 295 -8.51 24.79 9.17
N PRO A 296 -8.58 25.18 10.46
CA PRO A 296 -7.69 24.75 11.53
C PRO A 296 -7.80 23.23 11.71
N ALA A 297 -6.69 22.58 12.07
CA ALA A 297 -6.67 21.13 12.24
C ALA A 297 -7.43 20.72 13.52
N GLU A 298 -8.57 20.04 13.37
CA GLU A 298 -9.44 19.64 14.49
C GLU A 298 -10.13 18.30 14.23
N TYR A 299 -10.17 17.42 15.25
CA TYR A 299 -10.92 16.16 15.18
C TYR A 299 -12.43 16.39 15.37
N LEU A 300 -13.22 15.94 14.41
CA LEU A 300 -14.68 16.10 14.41
C LEU A 300 -15.38 15.03 15.28
N SER A 301 -15.25 15.18 16.60
CA SER A 301 -15.72 14.18 17.59
C SER A 301 -17.24 13.92 17.62
N SER A 302 -18.05 14.81 17.04
CA SER A 302 -19.50 14.64 16.88
C SER A 302 -19.88 13.67 15.75
N HIS A 303 -18.99 13.44 14.79
CA HIS A 303 -19.24 12.68 13.57
C HIS A 303 -18.92 11.20 13.77
N LYS A 304 -19.83 10.50 14.46
CA LYS A 304 -19.64 9.09 14.88
C LYS A 304 -20.10 8.09 13.82
N PHE A 305 -19.40 8.04 12.69
CA PHE A 305 -19.73 7.15 11.59
C PHE A 305 -19.34 5.70 11.86
N ARG A 306 -20.25 4.76 11.58
CA ARG A 306 -20.05 3.32 11.72
C ARG A 306 -20.62 2.55 10.55
N THR A 307 -20.06 1.38 10.27
CA THR A 307 -20.61 0.43 9.29
C THR A 307 -20.19 -1.00 9.64
N SER A 308 -20.62 -1.95 8.82
CA SER A 308 -20.25 -3.36 8.92
C SER A 308 -18.73 -3.57 8.77
N ALA A 309 -18.23 -4.67 9.35
CA ALA A 309 -16.80 -5.00 9.34
C ALA A 309 -16.25 -5.27 7.93
N PHE A 310 -15.11 -4.65 7.63
CA PHE A 310 -14.28 -4.96 6.47
C PHE A 310 -12.81 -4.65 6.78
N ASN A 311 -11.90 -5.32 6.06
CA ASN A 311 -10.50 -4.91 6.00
C ASN A 311 -10.32 -3.86 4.91
N ILE A 312 -9.39 -2.94 5.11
CA ILE A 312 -8.97 -1.95 4.12
C ILE A 312 -7.45 -1.84 4.10
N PHE A 313 -6.91 -1.84 2.88
CA PHE A 313 -5.52 -1.50 2.60
C PHE A 313 -5.45 -0.15 1.90
N HIS A 314 -6.12 -0.03 0.76
CA HIS A 314 -6.02 1.16 -0.09
C HIS A 314 -7.31 1.97 -0.16
N HIS A 315 -7.20 3.26 0.15
CA HIS A 315 -8.14 4.27 -0.33
C HIS A 315 -7.92 4.47 -1.84
N ILE A 316 -8.99 4.68 -2.60
CA ILE A 316 -8.90 5.05 -4.01
C ILE A 316 -8.82 6.57 -4.12
N ASN A 317 -9.82 7.26 -3.57
CA ASN A 317 -9.86 8.71 -3.47
C ASN A 317 -10.88 9.13 -2.39
N ALA A 318 -10.78 10.38 -1.92
CA ALA A 318 -11.80 11.03 -1.12
C ALA A 318 -12.01 12.45 -1.64
N TYR A 319 -13.24 12.95 -1.65
CA TYR A 319 -13.53 14.32 -2.09
C TYR A 319 -14.77 14.90 -1.42
N GLU A 320 -14.90 16.22 -1.47
CA GLU A 320 -16.06 16.95 -0.96
C GLU A 320 -17.07 17.23 -2.08
N ASP A 321 -18.36 17.04 -1.81
CA ASP A 321 -19.46 17.41 -2.73
C ASP A 321 -20.70 17.80 -1.93
N GLU A 322 -21.25 18.99 -2.19
CA GLU A 322 -22.51 19.51 -1.62
C GLU A 322 -22.74 19.24 -0.10
N GLY A 323 -21.72 19.42 0.74
CA GLY A 323 -21.83 19.20 2.20
C GLY A 323 -21.60 17.76 2.65
N PHE A 324 -21.09 16.91 1.77
CA PHE A 324 -20.70 15.52 2.05
C PHE A 324 -19.23 15.29 1.72
N ILE A 325 -18.64 14.28 2.37
CA ILE A 325 -17.38 13.68 1.94
C ILE A 325 -17.70 12.33 1.29
N VAL A 326 -17.30 12.15 0.04
CA VAL A 326 -17.38 10.88 -0.70
C VAL A 326 -16.05 10.16 -0.56
N VAL A 327 -16.08 8.88 -0.19
CA VAL A 327 -14.89 8.06 0.11
C VAL A 327 -14.97 6.75 -0.65
N ASP A 328 -14.05 6.53 -1.59
CA ASP A 328 -13.99 5.32 -2.40
C ASP A 328 -12.84 4.42 -1.93
N LEU A 329 -13.14 3.16 -1.66
CA LEU A 329 -12.25 2.23 -0.94
C LEU A 329 -12.14 0.87 -1.64
N CYS A 330 -10.94 0.29 -1.65
CA CYS A 330 -10.73 -1.14 -1.87
C CYS A 330 -10.93 -1.88 -0.54
N THR A 331 -12.00 -2.66 -0.44
CA THR A 331 -12.39 -3.33 0.83
C THR A 331 -12.41 -4.83 0.70
N TRP A 332 -12.25 -5.52 1.82
CA TRP A 332 -12.43 -6.97 1.93
C TRP A 332 -13.43 -7.29 3.03
N LYS A 333 -14.57 -7.88 2.67
CA LYS A 333 -15.71 -8.10 3.57
C LYS A 333 -15.36 -9.06 4.69
N GLY A 334 -15.67 -8.66 5.93
CA GLY A 334 -15.43 -9.46 7.13
C GLY A 334 -14.34 -8.86 8.03
N HIS A 335 -14.21 -9.42 9.22
CA HIS A 335 -13.23 -8.99 10.22
C HIS A 335 -11.92 -9.77 10.15
N ASP A 336 -11.92 -10.98 9.58
CA ASP A 336 -10.73 -11.83 9.47
C ASP A 336 -9.63 -11.13 8.67
N PHE A 337 -8.39 -11.24 9.14
CA PHE A 337 -7.28 -10.48 8.56
C PHE A 337 -6.86 -11.08 7.21
N VAL A 338 -6.90 -10.29 6.13
CA VAL A 338 -6.57 -10.78 4.78
C VAL A 338 -5.13 -11.28 4.68
N TYR A 339 -4.20 -10.73 5.47
CA TYR A 339 -2.79 -11.13 5.43
C TYR A 339 -2.57 -12.59 5.86
N ASP A 340 -3.50 -13.22 6.59
CA ASP A 340 -3.44 -14.68 6.87
C ASP A 340 -3.35 -15.54 5.58
N TYR A 341 -3.82 -15.01 4.45
CA TYR A 341 -3.83 -15.68 3.16
C TYR A 341 -2.59 -15.39 2.30
N LEU A 342 -1.69 -14.50 2.73
CA LEU A 342 -0.53 -14.02 1.97
C LEU A 342 0.80 -14.66 2.41
N TYR A 343 0.76 -15.74 3.18
CA TYR A 343 1.94 -16.59 3.37
C TYR A 343 2.42 -17.16 2.04
N LEU A 344 3.73 -17.12 1.79
CA LEU A 344 4.38 -17.64 0.59
C LEU A 344 4.06 -19.12 0.37
N ALA A 345 3.96 -19.89 1.45
CA ALA A 345 3.57 -21.30 1.43
C ALA A 345 2.15 -21.53 0.88
N ASN A 346 1.26 -20.54 0.92
CA ASN A 346 -0.08 -20.61 0.36
C ASN A 346 -0.10 -20.11 -1.08
N ILE A 347 0.47 -18.93 -1.36
CA ILE A 347 0.40 -18.30 -2.69
C ILE A 347 1.34 -18.93 -3.72
N LYS A 348 2.32 -19.75 -3.28
CA LYS A 348 3.20 -20.55 -4.17
C LYS A 348 2.68 -21.99 -4.42
N GLN A 349 1.47 -22.33 -3.97
CA GLN A 349 0.86 -23.64 -4.23
C GLN A 349 0.45 -23.80 -5.70
N GLU A 350 0.06 -25.01 -6.09
CA GLU A 350 -0.64 -25.26 -7.35
C GLU A 350 -1.98 -24.51 -7.39
N TRP A 351 -2.44 -24.19 -8.60
CA TRP A 351 -3.56 -23.28 -8.82
C TRP A 351 -4.88 -23.72 -8.15
N GLU A 352 -5.19 -25.02 -8.17
CA GLU A 352 -6.38 -25.54 -7.49
C GLU A 352 -6.34 -25.34 -5.97
N GLU A 353 -5.16 -25.50 -5.35
CA GLU A 353 -5.01 -25.30 -3.91
C GLU A 353 -5.03 -23.81 -3.53
N VAL A 354 -4.47 -22.93 -4.37
CA VAL A 354 -4.60 -21.47 -4.21
C VAL A 354 -6.07 -21.06 -4.20
N LYS A 355 -6.85 -21.51 -5.19
CA LYS A 355 -8.30 -21.23 -5.25
C LYS A 355 -9.02 -21.72 -4.00
N LYS A 356 -8.79 -22.96 -3.61
CA LYS A 356 -9.42 -23.60 -2.44
C LYS A 356 -9.09 -22.85 -1.14
N ALA A 357 -7.86 -22.39 -0.97
CA ALA A 357 -7.46 -21.58 0.18
C ALA A 357 -8.23 -20.25 0.23
N ALA A 358 -8.28 -19.53 -0.90
CA ALA A 358 -8.92 -18.22 -1.02
C ALA A 358 -10.46 -18.25 -0.92
N MET A 359 -11.10 -19.42 -1.04
CA MET A 359 -12.54 -19.55 -0.82
C MET A 359 -12.98 -19.23 0.61
N ARG A 360 -12.08 -19.36 1.59
CA ARG A 360 -12.33 -18.98 3.00
C ARG A 360 -12.01 -17.52 3.30
N ALA A 361 -11.33 -16.83 2.39
CA ALA A 361 -10.90 -15.46 2.61
C ALA A 361 -12.08 -14.47 2.65
N PRO A 362 -11.86 -13.27 3.20
CA PRO A 362 -12.70 -12.11 2.94
C PRO A 362 -12.99 -11.90 1.43
N GLN A 363 -14.20 -11.44 1.09
CA GLN A 363 -14.56 -11.13 -0.31
C GLN A 363 -14.11 -9.71 -0.67
N PRO A 364 -13.32 -9.48 -1.72
CA PRO A 364 -12.99 -8.13 -2.15
C PRO A 364 -14.20 -7.42 -2.77
N GLU A 365 -14.31 -6.11 -2.54
CA GLU A 365 -15.32 -5.21 -3.12
C GLU A 365 -14.81 -3.76 -3.11
N VAL A 366 -15.04 -3.02 -4.19
CA VAL A 366 -14.85 -1.56 -4.21
C VAL A 366 -16.13 -0.89 -3.74
N ARG A 367 -16.01 -0.04 -2.72
CA ARG A 367 -17.13 0.59 -2.03
C ARG A 367 -16.99 2.10 -1.96
N ARG A 368 -18.08 2.80 -2.28
CA ARG A 368 -18.27 4.22 -2.04
C ARG A 368 -19.08 4.44 -0.78
N TYR A 369 -18.50 5.17 0.17
CA TYR A 369 -19.19 5.68 1.36
C TYR A 369 -19.40 7.19 1.22
N VAL A 370 -20.51 7.70 1.79
CA VAL A 370 -20.85 9.12 1.75
C VAL A 370 -21.14 9.61 3.16
N LEU A 371 -20.36 10.58 3.62
CA LEU A 371 -20.31 11.05 5.00
C LEU A 371 -20.89 12.47 5.06
N PRO A 372 -22.09 12.69 5.63
CA PRO A 372 -22.67 14.03 5.80
C PRO A 372 -21.86 14.89 6.78
N LEU A 373 -21.54 16.13 6.40
CA LEU A 373 -20.86 17.09 7.28
C LEU A 373 -21.83 17.82 8.21
N ASP A 374 -23.00 18.18 7.71
CA ASP A 374 -24.06 18.82 8.50
C ASP A 374 -25.03 17.78 9.05
N ILE A 375 -25.05 17.61 10.37
CA ILE A 375 -25.87 16.59 11.04
C ILE A 375 -26.88 17.27 11.97
N HIS A 376 -28.16 17.17 11.63
CA HIS A 376 -29.27 17.73 12.41
C HIS A 376 -30.03 16.63 13.17
N LYS A 377 -30.28 16.84 14.47
CA LYS A 377 -30.94 15.83 15.33
C LYS A 377 -32.38 15.56 14.90
N GLU A 378 -33.02 16.53 14.25
CA GLU A 378 -34.39 16.44 13.72
C GLU A 378 -34.52 15.42 12.57
N GLU A 379 -33.38 14.97 12.01
CA GLU A 379 -33.31 14.02 10.90
C GLU A 379 -33.03 12.58 11.34
N GLN A 380 -33.05 12.31 12.65
CA GLN A 380 -32.87 10.98 13.21
C GLN A 380 -33.77 9.94 12.53
N GLY A 381 -33.18 8.78 12.18
CA GLY A 381 -33.86 7.67 11.52
C GLY A 381 -34.11 7.84 10.02
N LYS A 382 -33.72 8.97 9.41
CA LYS A 382 -33.78 9.19 7.96
C LYS A 382 -32.41 8.94 7.32
N ASN A 383 -32.40 8.66 6.02
CA ASN A 383 -31.18 8.75 5.23
C ASN A 383 -30.80 10.22 5.06
N LEU A 384 -29.61 10.59 5.53
CA LEU A 384 -29.04 11.94 5.45
C LEU A 384 -28.39 12.22 4.09
N VAL A 385 -28.08 11.18 3.30
CA VAL A 385 -27.47 11.35 1.97
C VAL A 385 -28.51 11.84 0.98
N SER A 386 -28.31 13.07 0.47
CA SER A 386 -29.18 13.73 -0.51
C SER A 386 -28.59 13.79 -1.92
N LEU A 387 -27.33 13.38 -2.11
CA LEU A 387 -26.66 13.38 -3.41
C LEU A 387 -27.43 12.50 -4.41
N PRO A 388 -27.82 13.00 -5.60
CA PRO A 388 -28.74 12.31 -6.51
C PRO A 388 -28.12 11.15 -7.28
N TYR A 389 -26.78 11.05 -7.30
CA TYR A 389 -26.04 10.13 -8.16
C TYR A 389 -25.51 8.88 -7.44
N THR A 390 -25.77 8.72 -6.15
CA THR A 390 -25.26 7.60 -5.34
C THR A 390 -26.39 6.85 -4.65
N THR A 391 -26.17 5.55 -4.43
CA THR A 391 -27.06 4.71 -3.61
C THR A 391 -26.56 4.54 -2.19
N ALA A 392 -25.45 5.17 -1.81
CA ALA A 392 -24.94 5.14 -0.45
C ALA A 392 -25.93 5.81 0.50
N THR A 393 -25.97 5.33 1.75
CA THR A 393 -26.85 5.90 2.78
C THR A 393 -26.09 6.17 4.07
N ALA A 394 -26.58 7.14 4.83
CA ALA A 394 -26.08 7.48 6.16
C ALA A 394 -27.29 7.74 7.06
N VAL A 395 -27.50 6.93 8.10
CA VAL A 395 -28.69 7.02 8.97
C VAL A 395 -28.27 7.36 10.40
N LEU A 396 -28.77 8.47 10.93
CA LEU A 396 -28.52 8.87 12.32
C LEU A 396 -29.35 8.04 13.30
N ASN A 397 -28.67 7.33 14.19
CA ASN A 397 -29.24 6.51 15.26
C ASN A 397 -29.50 7.34 16.53
N SER A 398 -30.33 6.81 17.42
CA SER A 398 -30.69 7.45 18.70
C SER A 398 -29.53 7.60 19.68
N ASP A 399 -28.48 6.79 19.55
CA ASP A 399 -27.26 6.88 20.36
C ASP A 399 -26.25 7.91 19.83
N GLY A 400 -26.60 8.59 18.73
CA GLY A 400 -25.76 9.58 18.05
C GLY A 400 -24.74 8.98 17.08
N THR A 401 -24.74 7.67 16.85
CA THR A 401 -23.96 7.06 15.76
C THR A 401 -24.65 7.26 14.41
N ILE A 402 -23.87 7.31 13.33
CA ILE A 402 -24.39 7.39 11.97
C ILE A 402 -24.01 6.11 11.24
N TRP A 403 -25.00 5.28 10.94
CA TRP A 403 -24.80 4.02 10.25
C TRP A 403 -24.69 4.24 8.74
N LEU A 404 -23.57 3.84 8.15
CA LEU A 404 -23.29 3.96 6.73
C LEU A 404 -23.54 2.64 6.00
N GLU A 405 -24.25 2.70 4.88
CA GLU A 405 -24.30 1.62 3.88
C GLU A 405 -23.64 2.09 2.58
N PRO A 406 -22.72 1.30 2.00
CA PRO A 406 -21.98 1.71 0.82
C PRO A 406 -22.81 1.58 -0.46
N GLU A 407 -22.45 2.39 -1.46
CA GLU A 407 -22.67 2.03 -2.85
C GLU A 407 -21.53 1.12 -3.33
N VAL A 408 -21.86 -0.04 -3.89
CA VAL A 408 -20.86 -0.95 -4.47
C VAL A 408 -20.52 -0.49 -5.90
N LEU A 409 -19.23 -0.26 -6.15
CA LEU A 409 -18.71 0.18 -7.45
C LEU A 409 -18.18 -0.99 -8.28
N PHE A 410 -17.54 -1.97 -7.64
CA PHE A 410 -17.01 -3.17 -8.30
C PHE A 410 -17.06 -4.37 -7.35
N SER A 411 -17.57 -5.51 -7.82
CA SER A 411 -17.65 -6.74 -7.03
C SER A 411 -17.58 -7.95 -7.94
N GLY A 412 -16.49 -8.72 -7.85
CA GLY A 412 -16.29 -9.96 -8.58
C GLY A 412 -15.94 -11.10 -7.62
N PRO A 413 -16.55 -12.30 -7.74
CA PRO A 413 -16.25 -13.41 -6.82
C PRO A 413 -14.76 -13.76 -6.80
N ARG A 414 -14.08 -13.49 -5.69
CA ARG A 414 -12.62 -13.65 -5.52
C ARG A 414 -11.77 -12.89 -6.55
N GLN A 415 -12.34 -11.86 -7.19
CA GLN A 415 -11.65 -10.95 -8.10
C GLN A 415 -11.57 -9.59 -7.40
N ALA A 416 -10.38 -9.21 -6.94
CA ALA A 416 -10.17 -7.91 -6.33
C ALA A 416 -9.83 -6.87 -7.39
N PHE A 417 -10.30 -5.64 -7.19
CA PHE A 417 -9.68 -4.45 -7.73
C PHE A 417 -8.85 -3.88 -6.57
N GLU A 418 -7.53 -3.93 -6.69
CA GLU A 418 -6.58 -3.56 -5.65
C GLU A 418 -5.43 -2.73 -6.25
N PHE A 419 -4.53 -2.22 -5.40
CA PHE A 419 -3.45 -1.31 -5.83
C PHE A 419 -4.00 -0.16 -6.70
N PRO A 420 -4.99 0.60 -6.19
CA PRO A 420 -5.67 1.60 -6.98
C PRO A 420 -4.76 2.79 -7.29
N GLN A 421 -4.88 3.30 -8.50
CA GLN A 421 -4.22 4.48 -9.02
C GLN A 421 -5.26 5.36 -9.71
N ILE A 422 -5.05 6.67 -9.67
CA ILE A 422 -5.87 7.67 -10.35
C ILE A 422 -4.94 8.66 -11.05
N ASN A 423 -5.49 9.61 -11.81
CA ASN A 423 -4.74 10.82 -12.16
C ASN A 423 -4.56 11.70 -10.91
N TYR A 424 -3.62 11.30 -10.05
CA TYR A 424 -3.47 11.86 -8.71
C TYR A 424 -3.17 13.36 -8.76
N SER A 425 -2.38 13.80 -9.73
CA SER A 425 -2.02 15.21 -9.92
C SER A 425 -3.23 16.13 -10.19
N LEU A 426 -4.27 15.59 -10.82
CA LEU A 426 -5.47 16.35 -11.21
C LEU A 426 -6.63 16.14 -10.23
N CYS A 427 -6.82 14.91 -9.77
CA CYS A 427 -8.06 14.45 -9.14
C CYS A 427 -7.93 14.05 -7.66
N SER A 428 -6.72 13.98 -7.09
CA SER A 428 -6.56 13.69 -5.67
C SER A 428 -7.30 14.72 -4.81
N GLY A 429 -8.14 14.25 -3.89
CA GLY A 429 -8.95 15.13 -3.05
C GLY A 429 -10.20 15.73 -3.73
N LYS A 430 -10.42 15.42 -5.02
CA LYS A 430 -11.43 16.06 -5.88
C LYS A 430 -12.33 15.03 -6.56
N LYS A 431 -13.52 15.49 -6.98
CA LYS A 431 -14.48 14.68 -7.74
C LYS A 431 -13.82 14.17 -9.03
N TYR A 432 -14.03 12.89 -9.32
CA TYR A 432 -13.30 12.16 -10.36
C TYR A 432 -14.19 11.06 -10.97
N SER A 433 -13.68 10.40 -12.01
CA SER A 433 -14.44 9.45 -12.83
C SER A 433 -13.72 8.12 -13.02
N PHE A 434 -12.39 8.07 -12.99
CA PHE A 434 -11.61 6.91 -13.36
C PHE A 434 -10.60 6.49 -12.30
N ALA A 435 -10.61 5.21 -11.98
CA ALA A 435 -9.57 4.54 -11.22
C ALA A 435 -8.99 3.38 -12.04
N TYR A 436 -7.70 3.13 -11.86
CA TYR A 436 -6.96 2.01 -12.44
C TYR A 436 -6.51 1.10 -11.30
N GLY A 437 -6.49 -0.20 -11.51
CA GLY A 437 -6.14 -1.12 -10.44
C GLY A 437 -5.59 -2.43 -10.97
N LEU A 438 -4.84 -3.10 -10.11
CA LEU A 438 -4.40 -4.47 -10.28
C LEU A 438 -5.56 -5.43 -9.95
N GLY A 439 -5.90 -6.28 -10.91
CA GLY A 439 -6.88 -7.33 -10.69
C GLY A 439 -6.24 -8.55 -10.03
N LEU A 440 -6.73 -8.93 -8.85
CA LEU A 440 -6.26 -10.12 -8.12
C LEU A 440 -7.27 -11.25 -8.22
N ASN A 441 -6.88 -12.35 -8.87
CA ASN A 441 -7.66 -13.57 -8.99
C ASN A 441 -7.22 -14.57 -7.90
N HIS A 442 -8.02 -14.70 -6.84
CA HIS A 442 -7.64 -15.49 -5.66
C HIS A 442 -6.25 -15.10 -5.11
N PHE A 443 -6.00 -13.78 -4.99
CA PHE A 443 -4.72 -13.13 -4.61
C PHE A 443 -3.63 -13.12 -5.69
N ILE A 444 -3.76 -13.88 -6.79
CA ILE A 444 -2.78 -13.86 -7.87
C ILE A 444 -3.05 -12.67 -8.80
N PRO A 445 -2.08 -11.75 -9.01
CA PRO A 445 -2.25 -10.64 -9.91
C PRO A 445 -2.25 -11.11 -11.36
N ASP A 446 -3.35 -10.89 -12.09
CA ASP A 446 -3.51 -11.49 -13.42
C ASP A 446 -4.11 -10.58 -14.50
N ARG A 447 -4.43 -9.32 -14.17
CA ARG A 447 -5.01 -8.35 -15.10
C ARG A 447 -4.85 -6.91 -14.61
N ILE A 448 -5.00 -5.95 -15.51
CA ILE A 448 -5.14 -4.53 -15.20
C ILE A 448 -6.59 -4.14 -15.48
N VAL A 449 -7.20 -3.37 -14.57
CA VAL A 449 -8.60 -2.94 -14.67
C VAL A 449 -8.67 -1.43 -14.64
N LYS A 450 -9.40 -0.83 -15.59
CA LYS A 450 -9.92 0.53 -15.47
C LYS A 450 -11.36 0.47 -15.00
N LEU A 451 -11.72 1.28 -14.02
CA LEU A 451 -13.06 1.41 -13.46
C LEU A 451 -13.54 2.85 -13.63
N ASN A 452 -14.69 3.03 -14.29
CA ASN A 452 -15.43 4.28 -14.20
C ASN A 452 -16.27 4.27 -12.92
N VAL A 453 -15.93 5.11 -11.94
CA VAL A 453 -16.58 5.12 -10.61
C VAL A 453 -17.95 5.81 -10.60
N GLN A 454 -18.37 6.38 -11.72
CA GLN A 454 -19.70 6.98 -11.90
C GLN A 454 -20.65 5.98 -12.58
N THR A 455 -20.19 5.31 -13.63
CA THR A 455 -21.03 4.37 -14.42
C THR A 455 -20.86 2.90 -14.02
N LYS A 456 -19.81 2.58 -13.24
CA LYS A 456 -19.39 1.21 -12.84
C LYS A 456 -18.90 0.35 -14.01
N GLU A 457 -18.73 0.95 -15.20
CA GLU A 457 -18.16 0.28 -16.35
C GLU A 457 -16.68 -0.01 -16.12
N THR A 458 -16.23 -1.16 -16.64
CA THR A 458 -14.84 -1.57 -16.55
C THR A 458 -14.25 -1.91 -17.91
N LEU A 459 -12.97 -1.59 -18.08
CA LEU A 459 -12.12 -2.12 -19.14
C LEU A 459 -11.05 -3.00 -18.50
N VAL A 460 -10.64 -4.06 -19.20
CA VAL A 460 -9.67 -5.04 -18.68
C VAL A 460 -8.61 -5.30 -19.74
N TRP A 461 -7.34 -5.18 -19.34
CA TRP A 461 -6.20 -5.71 -20.07
C TRP A 461 -5.76 -7.01 -19.37
N GLN A 462 -5.61 -8.07 -20.15
CA GLN A 462 -5.20 -9.37 -19.66
C GLN A 462 -4.54 -10.16 -20.80
N GLU A 463 -3.43 -10.82 -20.51
CA GLU A 463 -2.74 -11.75 -21.41
C GLU A 463 -2.52 -13.08 -20.66
N GLU A 464 -2.56 -14.20 -21.38
CA GLU A 464 -2.35 -15.54 -20.81
C GLU A 464 -0.95 -15.66 -20.19
N ASP A 465 -0.88 -16.30 -19.01
CA ASP A 465 0.34 -16.52 -18.22
C ASP A 465 1.16 -15.23 -17.96
N CYS A 466 0.48 -14.08 -17.89
CA CYS A 466 1.08 -12.79 -17.56
C CYS A 466 0.61 -12.29 -16.20
N TYR A 467 1.56 -11.86 -15.37
CA TYR A 467 1.32 -11.40 -14.00
C TYR A 467 1.77 -9.94 -13.87
N PRO A 468 0.84 -8.96 -14.01
CA PRO A 468 1.17 -7.54 -13.94
C PRO A 468 1.38 -7.04 -12.50
N SER A 469 2.04 -5.89 -12.37
CA SER A 469 2.10 -5.09 -11.15
C SER A 469 1.03 -3.99 -11.16
N GLU A 470 0.95 -3.23 -10.07
CA GLU A 470 0.18 -1.98 -10.00
C GLU A 470 0.36 -1.10 -11.27
N PRO A 471 -0.73 -0.59 -11.87
CA PRO A 471 -0.69 0.26 -13.06
C PRO A 471 -0.58 1.76 -12.71
N LEU A 472 0.64 2.31 -12.73
CA LEU A 472 0.88 3.73 -12.44
C LEU A 472 0.43 4.63 -13.60
N PHE A 473 -0.40 5.63 -13.31
CA PHE A 473 -0.88 6.59 -14.30
C PHE A 473 0.13 7.73 -14.52
N VAL A 474 0.42 8.03 -15.79
CA VAL A 474 1.25 9.16 -16.21
C VAL A 474 0.45 10.03 -17.19
N PRO A 475 0.09 11.27 -16.84
CA PRO A 475 -0.69 12.13 -17.72
C PRO A 475 0.10 12.54 -18.96
N THR A 476 -0.58 12.68 -20.10
CA THR A 476 -0.02 13.38 -21.25
C THR A 476 0.29 14.84 -20.84
N PRO A 477 1.45 15.41 -21.21
CA PRO A 477 1.77 16.79 -20.85
C PRO A 477 0.70 17.78 -21.34
N GLY A 478 0.11 18.53 -20.41
CA GLY A 478 -0.96 19.49 -20.72
C GLY A 478 -2.35 18.88 -20.91
N ALA A 479 -2.53 17.59 -20.59
CA ALA A 479 -3.84 16.93 -20.60
C ALA A 479 -4.87 17.68 -19.74
N THR A 480 -6.09 17.81 -20.27
CA THR A 480 -7.25 18.34 -19.55
C THR A 480 -8.27 17.26 -19.21
N GLU A 481 -8.30 16.18 -19.98
CA GLU A 481 -9.15 15.03 -19.70
C GLU A 481 -8.51 14.15 -18.62
N GLU A 482 -9.33 13.60 -17.74
CA GLU A 482 -8.90 12.86 -16.56
C GLU A 482 -8.04 11.63 -16.90
N ASP A 483 -8.39 10.93 -17.98
CA ASP A 483 -7.77 9.68 -18.44
C ASP A 483 -6.84 9.85 -19.66
N ASP A 484 -6.52 11.07 -20.06
CA ASP A 484 -5.53 11.33 -21.13
C ASP A 484 -4.11 11.15 -20.60
N GLY A 485 -3.56 9.97 -20.88
CA GLY A 485 -2.23 9.55 -20.47
C GLY A 485 -1.98 8.09 -20.74
N VAL A 486 -0.97 7.54 -20.06
CA VAL A 486 -0.62 6.12 -20.13
C VAL A 486 -0.61 5.47 -18.75
N LEU A 487 -0.72 4.15 -18.74
CA LEU A 487 -0.44 3.32 -17.57
C LEU A 487 0.88 2.58 -17.77
N LEU A 488 1.71 2.58 -16.73
CA LEU A 488 2.96 1.84 -16.64
C LEU A 488 2.81 0.70 -15.64
N SER A 489 3.09 -0.53 -16.08
CA SER A 489 3.06 -1.72 -15.21
C SER A 489 4.21 -2.66 -15.57
N ILE A 490 4.87 -3.23 -14.55
CA ILE A 490 5.84 -4.30 -14.77
C ILE A 490 5.07 -5.61 -14.88
N VAL A 491 5.29 -6.35 -15.95
CA VAL A 491 4.62 -7.63 -16.21
C VAL A 491 5.64 -8.73 -16.33
N VAL A 492 5.29 -9.90 -15.77
CA VAL A 492 6.12 -11.09 -15.85
C VAL A 492 5.35 -12.18 -16.60
N LYS A 493 5.97 -12.71 -17.66
CA LYS A 493 5.50 -13.84 -18.47
C LYS A 493 6.52 -14.99 -18.40
N PRO A 494 6.41 -15.86 -17.38
CA PRO A 494 7.29 -17.00 -17.21
C PRO A 494 7.34 -17.91 -18.45
N GLY A 495 8.52 -18.43 -18.77
CA GLY A 495 8.73 -19.32 -19.92
C GLY A 495 8.92 -18.63 -21.27
N ALA A 496 8.71 -17.32 -21.35
CA ALA A 496 9.12 -16.53 -22.51
C ALA A 496 10.64 -16.31 -22.54
N GLU A 497 11.22 -16.08 -23.74
CA GLU A 497 12.63 -15.71 -23.90
C GLU A 497 12.99 -14.42 -23.13
N ARG A 498 12.05 -13.48 -23.09
CA ARG A 498 12.12 -12.24 -22.32
C ARG A 498 10.98 -12.19 -21.31
N PRO A 499 11.16 -12.77 -20.11
CA PRO A 499 10.05 -13.05 -19.22
C PRO A 499 9.64 -11.85 -18.37
N GLY A 500 10.39 -10.75 -18.34
CA GLY A 500 10.00 -9.50 -17.67
C GLY A 500 9.85 -8.37 -18.68
N PHE A 501 8.86 -7.51 -18.54
CA PHE A 501 8.72 -6.32 -19.39
C PHE A 501 7.99 -5.17 -18.70
N LEU A 502 8.33 -3.94 -19.10
CA LEU A 502 7.48 -2.78 -18.84
C LEU A 502 6.39 -2.73 -19.89
N LEU A 503 5.14 -2.74 -19.46
CA LEU A 503 3.95 -2.54 -20.29
C LEU A 503 3.54 -1.07 -20.28
N VAL A 504 3.25 -0.52 -21.47
CA VAL A 504 2.70 0.83 -21.66
C VAL A 504 1.30 0.71 -22.28
N LEU A 505 0.27 1.06 -21.51
CA LEU A 505 -1.12 1.05 -21.97
C LEU A 505 -1.63 2.47 -22.20
N ASP A 506 -2.45 2.65 -23.22
CA ASP A 506 -3.31 3.82 -23.37
C ASP A 506 -4.33 3.84 -22.22
N ALA A 507 -4.35 4.90 -21.40
CA ALA A 507 -5.20 4.93 -20.23
C ALA A 507 -6.70 5.12 -20.57
N VAL A 508 -7.03 5.63 -21.75
CA VAL A 508 -8.43 5.80 -22.21
C VAL A 508 -9.05 4.44 -22.55
N LYS A 509 -8.40 3.68 -23.43
CA LYS A 509 -8.92 2.45 -24.05
C LYS A 509 -8.37 1.17 -23.44
N LEU A 510 -7.35 1.28 -22.58
CA LEU A 510 -6.62 0.13 -22.01
C LEU A 510 -5.96 -0.77 -23.08
N THR A 511 -5.66 -0.20 -24.24
CA THR A 511 -4.95 -0.88 -25.34
C THR A 511 -3.45 -0.75 -25.18
N GLU A 512 -2.72 -1.79 -25.49
CA GLU A 512 -1.26 -1.75 -25.46
C GLU A 512 -0.68 -0.87 -26.56
N LEU A 513 0.19 0.06 -26.16
CA LEU A 513 0.94 0.95 -27.05
C LEU A 513 2.34 0.40 -27.32
N ALA A 514 3.00 -0.07 -26.26
CA ALA A 514 4.34 -0.63 -26.32
C ALA A 514 4.62 -1.55 -25.14
N ARG A 515 5.67 -2.35 -25.29
CA ARG A 515 6.35 -3.04 -24.19
C ARG A 515 7.86 -2.98 -24.33
N ALA A 516 8.58 -2.92 -23.22
CA ALA A 516 10.03 -2.96 -23.18
C ALA A 516 10.50 -4.22 -22.43
N GLU A 517 11.01 -5.20 -23.17
CA GLU A 517 11.24 -6.58 -22.72
C GLU A 517 12.68 -6.85 -22.29
N VAL A 518 12.86 -7.51 -21.15
CA VAL A 518 14.15 -7.94 -20.60
C VAL A 518 14.24 -9.46 -20.47
N ASN A 519 15.45 -9.99 -20.60
CA ASN A 519 15.74 -11.44 -20.59
C ASN A 519 15.88 -12.04 -19.18
N ILE A 520 15.32 -11.39 -18.16
CA ILE A 520 15.39 -11.83 -16.77
C ILE A 520 14.02 -11.75 -16.10
N ILE A 521 13.77 -12.62 -15.13
CA ILE A 521 12.58 -12.57 -14.28
C ILE A 521 12.66 -11.37 -13.36
N ILE A 522 11.52 -10.73 -13.14
CA ILE A 522 11.33 -9.66 -12.16
C ILE A 522 10.40 -10.21 -11.06
N PRO A 523 10.77 -10.16 -9.78
CA PRO A 523 9.88 -10.58 -8.69
C PRO A 523 8.71 -9.61 -8.56
N VAL A 524 7.74 -9.97 -7.72
CA VAL A 524 6.57 -9.13 -7.43
C VAL A 524 7.02 -7.77 -6.90
N THR A 525 6.36 -6.71 -7.37
CA THR A 525 6.55 -5.34 -6.85
C THR A 525 5.21 -4.83 -6.32
N LEU A 526 5.26 -4.06 -5.23
CA LEU A 526 4.10 -3.56 -4.51
C LEU A 526 3.71 -2.17 -5.00
N HIS A 527 4.47 -1.14 -4.61
CA HIS A 527 4.22 0.25 -4.99
C HIS A 527 5.44 0.93 -5.58
N GLY A 528 5.23 2.12 -6.12
CA GLY A 528 6.29 2.91 -6.72
C GLY A 528 5.81 4.27 -7.16
N LEU A 529 6.66 4.94 -7.95
CA LEU A 529 6.35 6.23 -8.55
C LEU A 529 6.95 6.34 -9.94
N TYR A 530 6.41 7.29 -10.71
CA TYR A 530 7.03 7.79 -11.92
C TYR A 530 7.75 9.10 -11.61
N LYS A 531 9.04 9.17 -11.96
CA LYS A 531 9.88 10.37 -11.88
C LYS A 531 10.04 10.91 -13.32
N PRO A 532 9.36 12.02 -13.69
CA PRO A 532 9.46 12.62 -15.03
C PRO A 532 10.89 13.05 -15.40
#